data_AF-A1A2X5-F1
#
_entry.id   AF-A1A2X5-F1
#
_cell.length_a   1.000
_cell.length_b   1.000
_cell.length_c   1.000
_cell.angle_alpha   90.00
_cell.angle_beta   90.00
_cell.angle_gamma   90.00
#
_symmetry.space_group_name_H-M   'P 1'
#
loop_
_entity.id
_entity.type
_entity.pdbx_description
1 polymer ?
#
loop_
_entity_poly.entity_id
_entity_poly.type
_entity_poly.pdbx_seq_one_letter_code
_entity_poly.pdbx_strand_id
1 'polypeptide(L)'
;MSRGLGKVERELLDELERTGMVTVAPRELSAAEKEARRRAARSLDRKGLAAVRQNRGTNLLLTMRKAVDWDVRHGERALEKAQEKENEARKEGWNAWRAVRVADPSSRLDITKERQKNGPELRITVKSIRGGVDRIDMLLNDLESQLGSIWQFSLPTENKDGSVTFCATIVEKPRAY
;
A
#
# COMPACT_ATOMS: atom_id res chain seq x y z
N MET A 1 -30.23 24.74 -33.90
CA MET A 1 -28.96 25.50 -33.86
C MET A 1 -28.03 24.86 -32.83
N SER A 2 -27.11 24.01 -33.28
CA SER A 2 -26.16 23.27 -32.44
C SER A 2 -24.96 24.15 -32.03
N ARG A 3 -25.05 24.80 -30.87
CA ARG A 3 -23.86 25.25 -30.11
C ARG A 3 -23.21 23.97 -29.53
N GLY A 4 -21.92 23.66 -29.60
CA GLY A 4 -20.74 24.26 -30.21
C GLY A 4 -19.62 23.21 -30.14
N LEU A 5 -19.56 22.33 -31.14
CA LEU A 5 -18.47 21.36 -31.32
C LEU A 5 -17.69 21.69 -32.60
N GLY A 6 -16.39 21.99 -32.43
CA GLY A 6 -15.46 22.23 -33.53
C GLY A 6 -15.28 20.99 -34.40
N LYS A 7 -14.75 21.16 -35.61
CA LYS A 7 -14.52 20.06 -36.56
C LYS A 7 -13.67 18.94 -35.93
N VAL A 8 -12.55 19.29 -35.31
CA VAL A 8 -11.61 18.35 -34.68
C VAL A 8 -12.21 17.66 -33.44
N GLU A 9 -13.11 18.32 -32.72
CA GLU A 9 -13.82 17.70 -31.58
C GLU A 9 -14.77 16.60 -32.07
N ARG A 10 -15.48 16.83 -33.18
CA ARG A 10 -16.36 15.82 -33.79
C ARG A 10 -15.57 14.63 -34.32
N GLU A 11 -14.49 14.88 -35.05
CA GLU A 11 -13.61 13.82 -35.54
C GLU A 11 -13.06 12.95 -34.39
N LEU A 12 -12.65 13.57 -33.28
CA LEU A 12 -12.19 12.84 -32.09
C LEU A 12 -13.29 12.02 -31.43
N LEU A 13 -14.53 12.52 -31.39
CA LEU A 13 -15.67 11.76 -30.86
C LEU A 13 -16.04 10.59 -31.78
N ASP A 14 -16.07 10.80 -33.09
CA ASP A 14 -16.37 9.75 -34.06
C ASP A 14 -15.31 8.62 -34.01
N GLU A 15 -14.03 8.98 -33.89
CA GLU A 15 -12.96 8.00 -33.67
C GLU A 15 -13.13 7.27 -32.33
N LEU A 16 -13.49 8.01 -31.27
CA LEU A 16 -13.70 7.47 -29.94
C LEU A 16 -14.90 6.53 -29.86
N GLU A 17 -15.98 6.79 -30.61
CA GLU A 17 -17.13 5.90 -30.70
C GLU A 17 -16.77 4.57 -31.37
N ARG A 18 -15.88 4.60 -32.37
CA ARG A 18 -15.44 3.40 -33.09
C ARG A 18 -14.49 2.51 -32.28
N THR A 19 -13.55 3.10 -31.56
CA THR A 19 -12.47 2.36 -30.88
C THR A 19 -12.64 2.29 -29.35
N GLY A 20 -13.43 3.21 -28.79
CA GLY A 20 -13.53 3.48 -27.36
C GLY A 20 -12.28 4.12 -26.73
N MET A 21 -11.20 4.33 -27.49
CA MET A 21 -9.97 4.99 -27.02
C MET A 21 -9.19 5.58 -28.18
N VAL A 22 -8.75 6.82 -28.06
CA VAL A 22 -8.01 7.53 -29.11
C VAL A 22 -6.75 8.15 -28.54
N THR A 23 -5.63 8.03 -29.25
CA THR A 23 -4.42 8.79 -28.91
C THR A 23 -4.59 10.24 -29.35
N VAL A 24 -4.50 11.18 -28.41
CA VAL A 24 -4.80 12.61 -28.66
C VAL A 24 -3.82 13.25 -29.65
N ALA A 25 -2.55 12.86 -29.61
CA ALA A 25 -1.50 13.39 -30.48
C ALA A 25 -0.62 12.26 -31.02
N PRO A 26 -1.09 11.50 -32.03
CA PRO A 26 -0.31 10.49 -32.72
C PRO A 26 0.99 11.07 -33.30
N ARG A 27 2.01 10.25 -33.48
CA ARG A 27 3.35 10.73 -33.89
C ARG A 27 3.37 11.23 -35.33
N GLU A 28 2.48 10.70 -36.16
CA GLU A 28 2.38 10.88 -37.61
C GLU A 28 1.83 12.27 -38.00
N LEU A 29 1.18 12.98 -37.07
CA LEU A 29 0.58 14.28 -37.34
C LEU A 29 1.60 15.43 -37.30
N SER A 30 1.31 16.49 -38.05
CA SER A 30 2.06 17.75 -37.97
C SER A 30 1.93 18.42 -36.60
N ALA A 31 2.85 19.34 -36.27
CA ALA A 31 2.82 20.06 -35.00
C ALA A 31 1.51 20.86 -34.79
N ALA A 32 0.99 21.48 -35.85
CA ALA A 32 -0.26 22.24 -35.81
C ALA A 32 -1.47 21.34 -35.53
N GLU A 33 -1.55 20.18 -36.19
CA GLU A 33 -2.63 19.21 -35.99
C GLU A 33 -2.58 18.58 -34.59
N LYS A 34 -1.39 18.22 -34.12
CA LYS A 34 -1.19 17.74 -32.74
C LYS A 34 -1.74 18.74 -31.73
N GLU A 35 -1.44 20.02 -31.90
CA GLU A 35 -1.91 21.05 -30.99
C GLU A 35 -3.43 21.30 -31.10
N ALA A 36 -3.99 21.27 -32.31
CA ALA A 36 -5.43 21.35 -32.51
C ALA A 36 -6.17 20.19 -31.82
N ARG A 37 -5.68 18.95 -31.96
CA ARG A 37 -6.25 17.78 -31.30
C ARG A 37 -6.11 17.83 -29.78
N ARG A 38 -4.98 18.30 -29.24
CA ARG A 38 -4.82 18.52 -27.78
C ARG A 38 -5.84 19.51 -27.24
N ARG A 39 -6.05 20.64 -27.92
CA ARG A 39 -7.07 21.61 -27.51
C ARG A 39 -8.48 21.04 -27.59
N ALA A 40 -8.79 20.33 -28.66
CA ALA A 40 -10.08 19.67 -28.83
C ALA A 40 -10.33 18.61 -27.74
N ALA A 41 -9.36 17.74 -27.47
CA ALA A 41 -9.44 16.74 -26.40
C ALA A 41 -9.67 17.37 -25.01
N ARG A 42 -8.92 18.44 -24.67
CA ARG A 42 -9.13 19.19 -23.42
C ARG A 42 -10.50 19.85 -23.34
N SER A 43 -11.02 20.31 -24.47
CA SER A 43 -12.35 20.92 -24.54
C SER A 43 -13.45 19.86 -24.35
N LEU A 44 -13.31 18.69 -24.97
CA LEU A 44 -14.21 17.54 -24.75
C LEU A 44 -14.19 17.06 -23.29
N ASP A 45 -13.02 17.05 -22.66
CA ASP A 45 -12.84 16.76 -21.23
C ASP A 45 -13.58 17.76 -20.34
N ARG A 46 -13.40 19.06 -20.59
CA ARG A 46 -14.14 20.12 -19.86
C ARG A 46 -15.65 20.07 -20.08
N LYS A 47 -16.09 19.60 -21.24
CA LYS A 47 -17.52 19.40 -21.56
C LYS A 47 -18.10 18.12 -20.97
N GLY A 48 -17.26 17.26 -20.36
CA GLY A 48 -17.69 15.99 -19.77
C GLY A 48 -18.12 14.93 -20.80
N LEU A 49 -17.73 15.09 -22.08
CA LEU A 49 -18.12 14.16 -23.16
C LEU A 49 -17.14 12.99 -23.31
N ALA A 50 -15.89 13.23 -22.96
CA ALA A 50 -14.82 12.25 -22.96
C ALA A 50 -13.85 12.62 -21.85
N ALA A 51 -12.89 11.75 -21.51
CA ALA A 51 -11.89 12.05 -20.49
C ALA A 51 -10.47 11.93 -21.06
N VAL A 52 -9.60 12.88 -20.70
CA VAL A 52 -8.17 12.80 -21.05
C VAL A 52 -7.40 12.14 -19.92
N ARG A 53 -6.62 11.12 -20.24
CA ARG A 53 -5.71 10.44 -19.29
C ARG A 53 -4.32 10.30 -19.88
N GLN A 54 -3.31 10.37 -19.04
CA GLN A 54 -1.92 10.18 -19.45
C GLN A 54 -1.52 8.72 -19.26
N ASN A 55 -0.90 8.13 -20.29
CA ASN A 55 -0.35 6.78 -20.25
C ASN A 55 1.07 6.78 -20.80
N ARG A 56 2.08 6.45 -19.99
CA ARG A 56 3.49 6.31 -20.41
C ARG A 56 3.99 7.48 -21.29
N GLY A 57 3.58 8.70 -20.96
CA GLY A 57 3.98 9.92 -21.67
C GLY A 57 3.12 10.31 -22.87
N THR A 58 2.08 9.54 -23.22
CA THR A 58 1.08 9.91 -24.24
C THR A 58 -0.26 10.26 -23.60
N ASN A 59 -1.01 11.18 -24.22
CA ASN A 59 -2.37 11.52 -23.80
C ASN A 59 -3.37 10.68 -24.59
N LEU A 60 -4.24 9.99 -23.87
CA LEU A 60 -5.34 9.20 -24.39
C LEU A 60 -6.65 9.93 -24.11
N LEU A 61 -7.53 9.92 -25.10
CA LEU A 61 -8.93 10.28 -24.95
C LEU A 61 -9.72 8.99 -24.77
N LEU A 62 -10.53 8.92 -23.72
CA LEU A 62 -11.34 7.77 -23.36
C LEU A 62 -12.80 8.14 -23.31
N THR A 63 -13.68 7.18 -23.57
CA THR A 63 -15.09 7.33 -23.19
C THR A 63 -15.18 7.45 -21.68
N MET A 64 -16.20 8.15 -21.17
CA MET A 64 -16.35 8.35 -19.72
C MET A 64 -16.37 7.04 -18.94
N ARG A 65 -17.02 6.00 -19.48
CA ARG A 65 -17.01 4.65 -18.89
C ARG A 65 -15.60 4.06 -18.80
N LYS A 66 -14.84 4.08 -19.91
CA LYS A 66 -13.47 3.56 -19.92
C LYS A 66 -12.52 4.40 -19.08
N ALA A 67 -12.80 5.69 -18.89
CA ALA A 67 -12.04 6.56 -18.01
C ALA A 67 -12.22 6.15 -16.54
N VAL A 68 -13.43 5.80 -16.12
CA VAL A 68 -13.67 5.28 -14.77
C VAL A 68 -12.92 3.96 -14.57
N ASP A 69 -13.03 3.02 -15.51
CA ASP A 69 -12.29 1.76 -15.44
C ASP A 69 -10.77 1.98 -15.39
N TRP A 70 -10.28 2.98 -16.13
CA TRP A 70 -8.88 3.37 -16.14
C TRP A 70 -8.42 3.89 -14.78
N ASP A 71 -9.21 4.78 -14.17
CA ASP A 71 -8.92 5.42 -12.89
C ASP A 71 -8.93 4.41 -11.76
N VAL A 72 -9.89 3.48 -11.74
CA VAL A 72 -9.94 2.38 -10.76
C VAL A 72 -8.68 1.53 -10.85
N ARG A 73 -8.31 1.04 -12.04
CA ARG A 73 -7.10 0.21 -12.20
C ARG A 73 -5.81 0.95 -11.85
N HIS A 74 -5.74 2.26 -12.12
CA HIS A 74 -4.57 3.06 -11.73
C HIS A 74 -4.53 3.29 -10.22
N GLY A 75 -5.69 3.50 -9.59
CA GLY A 75 -5.83 3.58 -8.14
C GLY A 75 -5.40 2.29 -7.44
N GLU A 76 -5.87 1.13 -7.91
CA GLU A 76 -5.50 -0.19 -7.37
C GLU A 76 -3.98 -0.43 -7.46
N ARG A 77 -3.36 -0.15 -8.61
CA ARG A 77 -1.90 -0.27 -8.76
C ARG A 77 -1.13 0.73 -7.90
N ALA A 78 -1.66 1.94 -7.71
CA ALA A 78 -1.04 2.92 -6.84
C ALA A 78 -1.11 2.49 -5.36
N LEU A 79 -2.22 1.88 -4.96
CA LEU A 79 -2.40 1.29 -3.64
C LEU A 79 -1.44 0.13 -3.41
N GLU A 80 -1.35 -0.81 -4.36
CA GLU A 80 -0.39 -1.94 -4.31
C GLU A 80 1.05 -1.44 -4.15
N LYS A 81 1.47 -0.46 -4.96
CA LYS A 81 2.80 0.16 -4.83
C LYS A 81 3.01 0.88 -3.50
N ALA A 82 1.97 1.50 -2.94
CA ALA A 82 2.07 2.13 -1.63
C ALA A 82 2.28 1.08 -0.53
N GLN A 83 1.57 -0.04 -0.61
CA GLN A 83 1.73 -1.18 0.30
C GLN A 83 3.11 -1.83 0.17
N GLU A 84 3.62 -2.01 -1.05
CA GLU A 84 4.98 -2.51 -1.29
C GLU A 84 6.03 -1.60 -0.64
N LYS A 85 5.92 -0.28 -0.84
CA LYS A 85 6.82 0.69 -0.20
C LYS A 85 6.74 0.68 1.32
N GLU A 86 5.54 0.50 1.87
CA GLU A 86 5.36 0.37 3.32
C GLU A 86 6.06 -0.89 3.84
N ASN A 87 5.92 -2.01 3.14
CA ASN A 87 6.58 -3.27 3.49
C ASN A 87 8.12 -3.16 3.37
N GLU A 88 8.62 -2.47 2.35
CA GLU A 88 10.05 -2.18 2.21
C GLU A 88 10.57 -1.32 3.38
N ALA A 89 9.88 -0.22 3.71
CA ALA A 89 10.23 0.63 4.85
C ALA A 89 10.19 -0.16 6.17
N ARG A 90 9.22 -1.06 6.34
CA ARG A 90 9.13 -1.98 7.49
C ARG A 90 10.32 -2.93 7.55
N LYS A 91 10.73 -3.50 6.42
CA LYS A 91 11.90 -4.38 6.28
C LYS A 91 13.22 -3.64 6.55
N GLU A 92 13.35 -2.41 6.10
CA GLU A 92 14.50 -1.55 6.40
C GLU A 92 14.56 -1.20 7.90
N GLY A 93 13.42 -0.82 8.48
CA GLY A 93 13.31 -0.60 9.93
C GLY A 93 13.68 -1.84 10.75
N TRP A 94 13.30 -3.03 10.28
CA TRP A 94 13.72 -4.31 10.86
C TRP A 94 15.23 -4.54 10.76
N ASN A 95 15.82 -4.28 9.60
CA ASN A 95 17.27 -4.41 9.41
C ASN A 95 18.05 -3.46 10.32
N ALA A 96 17.60 -2.21 10.45
CA ALA A 96 18.20 -1.21 11.34
C ALA A 96 18.10 -1.66 12.82
N TRP A 97 16.93 -2.16 13.23
CA TRP A 97 16.75 -2.70 14.58
C TRP A 97 17.67 -3.90 14.86
N ARG A 98 17.81 -4.83 13.91
CA ARG A 98 18.76 -5.95 14.02
C ARG A 98 20.21 -5.46 14.15
N ALA A 99 20.60 -4.47 13.35
CA ALA A 99 21.93 -3.89 13.40
C ALA A 99 22.24 -3.28 14.78
N VAL A 100 21.29 -2.54 15.37
CA VAL A 100 21.42 -1.98 16.73
C VAL A 100 21.58 -3.09 17.76
N ARG A 101 20.81 -4.18 17.68
CA ARG A 101 20.90 -5.30 18.63
C ARG A 101 22.18 -6.12 18.49
N VAL A 102 22.75 -6.22 17.30
CA VAL A 102 24.07 -6.84 17.10
C VAL A 102 25.16 -5.94 17.69
N ALA A 103 25.03 -4.62 17.57
CA ALA A 103 25.99 -3.65 18.07
C ALA A 103 25.94 -3.47 19.60
N ASP A 104 24.78 -3.63 20.24
CA ASP A 104 24.62 -3.57 21.71
C ASP A 104 24.00 -4.86 22.29
N PRO A 105 24.84 -5.85 22.65
CA PRO A 105 24.40 -7.12 23.22
C PRO A 105 23.70 -7.00 24.57
N SER A 106 23.86 -5.88 25.30
CA SER A 106 23.24 -5.69 26.62
C SER A 106 21.72 -5.50 26.56
N SER A 107 21.20 -5.19 25.37
CA SER A 107 19.77 -5.10 25.05
C SER A 107 19.10 -6.45 24.72
N ARG A 108 19.87 -7.56 24.73
CA ARG A 108 19.34 -8.91 24.52
C ARG A 108 18.48 -9.33 25.72
N LEU A 109 17.17 -9.40 25.50
CA LEU A 109 16.30 -10.29 26.28
C LEU A 109 16.73 -11.74 25.96
N ASP A 110 17.45 -12.36 26.89
CA ASP A 110 17.94 -13.73 26.77
C ASP A 110 16.82 -14.69 27.18
N ILE A 111 15.93 -15.00 26.23
CA ILE A 111 14.69 -15.78 26.42
C ILE A 111 14.96 -17.14 27.09
N THR A 112 16.13 -17.72 26.85
CA THR A 112 16.57 -19.00 27.46
C THR A 112 16.85 -18.89 28.96
N LYS A 113 17.31 -17.74 29.47
CA LYS A 113 17.52 -17.51 30.91
C LYS A 113 16.21 -17.27 31.65
N GLU A 114 15.27 -16.55 31.05
CA GLU A 114 13.92 -16.38 31.61
C GLU A 114 13.15 -17.71 31.68
N ARG A 115 13.31 -18.59 30.67
CA ARG A 115 12.75 -19.96 30.67
C ARG A 115 13.21 -20.82 31.85
N GLN A 116 14.45 -20.67 32.31
CA GLN A 116 14.97 -21.41 33.47
C GLN A 116 14.46 -20.88 34.81
N LYS A 117 14.05 -19.60 34.88
CA LYS A 117 13.71 -18.93 36.13
C LYS A 117 12.22 -18.97 36.47
N ASN A 118 11.33 -18.94 35.47
CA ASN A 118 9.88 -18.74 35.69
C ASN A 118 9.00 -19.99 35.44
N GLY A 119 9.56 -21.13 35.02
CA GLY A 119 8.76 -22.33 34.73
C GLY A 119 7.96 -22.22 33.43
N PRO A 120 6.78 -22.88 33.29
CA PRO A 120 6.02 -22.95 32.03
C PRO A 120 5.30 -21.63 31.66
N GLU A 121 5.37 -20.62 32.52
CA GLU A 121 4.76 -19.30 32.30
C GLU A 121 5.84 -18.24 32.13
N LEU A 122 5.74 -17.48 31.04
CA LEU A 122 6.67 -16.40 30.75
C LEU A 122 5.89 -15.07 30.78
N ARG A 123 6.12 -14.29 31.83
CA ARG A 123 5.49 -12.97 31.99
C ARG A 123 6.37 -11.91 31.34
N ILE A 124 5.95 -11.39 30.19
CA ILE A 124 6.69 -10.36 29.46
C ILE A 124 6.07 -9.00 29.78
N THR A 125 6.88 -8.10 30.35
CA THR A 125 6.48 -6.71 30.59
C THR A 125 7.28 -5.80 29.66
N VAL A 126 6.60 -5.13 28.73
CA VAL A 126 7.24 -4.23 27.78
C VAL A 126 7.03 -2.79 28.25
N LYS A 127 8.09 -2.17 28.79
CA LYS A 127 8.02 -0.83 29.39
C LYS A 127 7.88 0.30 28.38
N SER A 128 8.28 0.10 27.13
CA SER A 128 8.00 1.07 26.06
C SER A 128 7.98 0.40 24.70
N ILE A 129 6.91 0.63 23.93
CA ILE A 129 6.83 0.28 22.51
C ILE A 129 6.77 1.59 21.74
N ARG A 130 7.89 1.96 21.10
CA ARG A 130 7.91 3.13 20.23
C ARG A 130 7.41 2.72 18.85
N GLY A 131 6.31 3.33 18.40
CA GLY A 131 5.84 3.19 17.02
C GLY A 131 4.41 2.68 16.79
N GLY A 132 3.50 2.81 17.77
CA GLY A 132 2.07 2.53 17.59
C GLY A 132 1.66 1.09 17.91
N VAL A 133 0.34 0.82 17.88
CA VAL A 133 -0.28 -0.45 18.30
C VAL A 133 0.15 -1.63 17.39
N ASP A 134 0.36 -1.39 16.10
CA ASP A 134 0.77 -2.41 15.12
C ASP A 134 2.14 -3.06 15.45
N ARG A 135 2.98 -2.38 16.23
CA ARG A 135 4.27 -2.90 16.71
C ARG A 135 4.09 -3.95 17.82
N ILE A 136 2.98 -3.92 18.55
CA ILE A 136 2.64 -4.91 19.57
C ILE A 136 2.35 -6.24 18.89
N ASP A 137 1.57 -6.23 17.81
CA ASP A 137 1.24 -7.43 17.03
C ASP A 137 2.48 -8.02 16.35
N MET A 138 3.39 -7.17 15.88
CA MET A 138 4.69 -7.65 15.37
C MET A 138 5.55 -8.29 16.47
N LEU A 139 5.59 -7.70 17.66
CA LEU A 139 6.32 -8.27 18.81
C LEU A 139 5.73 -9.61 19.25
N LEU A 140 4.39 -9.74 19.22
CA LEU A 140 3.71 -10.99 19.55
C LEU A 140 4.01 -12.09 18.51
N ASN A 141 3.99 -11.76 17.22
CA ASN A 141 4.41 -12.68 16.16
C ASN A 141 5.90 -13.08 16.27
N ASP A 142 6.79 -12.14 16.62
CA ASP A 142 8.21 -12.42 16.84
C ASP A 142 8.40 -13.40 18.01
N LEU A 143 7.65 -13.21 19.10
CA LEU A 143 7.70 -14.10 20.25
C LEU A 143 7.13 -15.48 19.94
N GLU A 144 6.05 -15.58 19.16
CA GLU A 144 5.50 -16.85 18.70
C GLU A 144 6.52 -17.61 17.83
N SER A 145 7.22 -16.91 16.93
CA SER A 145 8.25 -17.52 16.08
C SER A 145 9.47 -18.02 16.85
N GLN A 146 9.87 -17.32 17.92
CA GLN A 146 11.03 -17.67 18.75
C GLN A 146 10.71 -18.71 19.82
N LEU A 147 9.50 -18.69 20.37
CA LEU A 147 9.05 -19.62 21.41
C LEU A 147 8.49 -20.93 20.80
N GLY A 148 8.07 -20.91 19.53
CA GLY A 148 7.51 -22.05 18.79
C GLY A 148 5.99 -22.16 18.93
N SER A 149 5.39 -23.09 18.17
CA SER A 149 3.93 -23.28 18.00
C SER A 149 3.16 -23.82 19.21
N ILE A 150 3.77 -23.83 20.38
CA ILE A 150 3.24 -24.41 21.62
C ILE A 150 2.87 -23.28 22.61
N TRP A 151 2.95 -22.01 22.22
CA TRP A 151 2.70 -20.88 23.12
C TRP A 151 1.44 -20.10 22.74
N GLN A 152 0.60 -19.84 23.74
CA GLN A 152 -0.55 -18.96 23.63
C GLN A 152 -0.26 -17.67 24.40
N PHE A 153 -0.43 -16.53 23.72
CA PHE A 153 -0.30 -15.22 24.33
C PHE A 153 -1.67 -14.71 24.79
N SER A 154 -1.71 -14.09 25.97
CA SER A 154 -2.88 -13.31 26.40
C SER A 154 -3.00 -12.04 25.57
N LEU A 155 -4.21 -11.48 25.52
CA LEU A 155 -4.39 -10.15 24.95
C LEU A 155 -3.49 -9.13 25.70
N PRO A 156 -2.86 -8.19 24.96
CA PRO A 156 -2.07 -7.14 25.57
C PRO A 156 -2.95 -6.25 26.45
N THR A 157 -2.50 -6.01 27.68
CA THR A 157 -3.15 -5.11 28.64
C THR A 157 -2.25 -3.90 28.86
N GLU A 158 -2.78 -2.71 28.63
CA GLU A 158 -2.09 -1.44 28.91
C GLU A 158 -2.27 -1.06 30.39
N ASN A 159 -1.15 -0.77 31.05
CA ASN A 159 -1.11 -0.34 32.43
C ASN A 159 -1.21 1.19 32.54
N LYS A 160 -1.52 1.69 33.75
CA LYS A 160 -1.65 3.14 34.03
C LYS A 160 -0.39 3.96 33.75
N ASP A 161 0.78 3.32 33.68
CA ASP A 161 2.07 3.93 33.37
C ASP A 161 2.41 3.89 31.86
N GLY A 162 1.49 3.44 31.01
CA GLY A 162 1.68 3.29 29.56
C GLY A 162 2.49 2.06 29.16
N SER A 163 2.83 1.17 30.11
CA SER A 163 3.45 -0.12 29.78
C SER A 163 2.41 -1.11 29.28
N VAL A 164 2.81 -2.01 28.38
CA VAL A 164 1.95 -3.09 27.88
C VAL A 164 2.44 -4.41 28.45
N THR A 165 1.52 -5.19 29.03
CA THR A 165 1.80 -6.50 29.61
C THR A 165 0.99 -7.57 28.89
N PHE A 166 1.62 -8.71 28.62
CA PHE A 166 0.94 -9.91 28.17
C PHE A 166 1.64 -11.13 28.74
N CYS A 167 0.89 -12.22 28.89
CA CYS A 167 1.39 -13.48 29.41
C CYS A 167 1.52 -14.46 28.25
N ALA A 168 2.62 -15.22 28.20
CA ALA A 168 2.75 -16.36 27.31
C ALA A 168 2.67 -17.65 28.14
N THR A 169 1.79 -18.55 27.74
CA THR A 169 1.55 -19.85 28.40
C THR A 169 1.75 -20.99 27.42
N ILE A 170 2.42 -22.07 27.85
CA ILE A 170 2.58 -23.29 27.05
C ILE A 170 1.23 -24.02 26.93
N VAL A 171 0.83 -24.40 25.72
CA VAL A 171 -0.37 -25.19 25.42
C VAL A 171 0.05 -26.60 25.03
N GLU A 172 -0.39 -27.63 25.75
CA GLU A 172 0.04 -29.02 25.55
C GLU A 172 -0.29 -29.62 24.16
N LYS A 173 -1.09 -28.93 23.33
CA LYS A 173 -1.38 -29.33 21.95
C LYS A 173 -1.13 -28.17 20.97
N PRO A 174 -0.28 -28.36 19.94
CA PRO A 174 -0.05 -27.34 18.92
C PRO A 174 -1.34 -27.07 18.13
N ARG A 175 -1.58 -25.81 17.76
CA ARG A 175 -2.68 -25.44 16.84
C ARG A 175 -2.43 -26.08 15.48
N ALA A 176 -3.37 -26.90 15.02
CA ALA A 176 -3.41 -27.36 13.64
C ALA A 176 -3.88 -26.19 12.75
N TYR A 177 -3.01 -25.76 11.83
CA TYR A 177 -3.33 -24.79 10.78
C TYR A 177 -4.05 -25.49 9.62
#